data_AF-A0A420FJZ3-F1
#
_entry.id   AF-A0A420FJZ3-F1
#
_cell.length_a   1.000
_cell.length_b   1.000
_cell.length_c   1.000
_cell.angle_alpha   90.00
_cell.angle_beta   90.00
_cell.angle_gamma   90.00
#
_symmetry.space_group_name_H-M   'P 1'
#
loop_
_entity.id
_entity.type
_entity.pdbx_description
1 polymer ?
#
loop_
_entity_poly.entity_id
_entity_poly.type
_entity_poly.pdbx_seq_one_letter_code
_entity_poly.pdbx_strand_id
1 'polypeptide(L)'
;MKSLLLTAIRLYWLIIPPERRRKCIFRHSCSKYVFDVTKHEGFRAGRKALLSRMRTCNGHFDIITDYKSGERMMYLKGGVVVGEAEIAERLL
;
A
#
# COMPACT_ATOMS: atom_id res chain seq x y z
N MET A 1 15.24 11.84 -15.58
CA MET A 1 14.72 10.73 -16.41
C MET A 1 13.29 10.42 -15.97
N LYS A 2 12.31 10.44 -16.88
CA LYS A 2 10.94 10.03 -16.55
C LYS A 2 10.97 8.53 -16.21
N SER A 3 10.67 8.19 -14.97
CA SER A 3 10.63 6.80 -14.52
C SER A 3 9.50 6.06 -15.26
N LEU A 4 9.84 4.99 -16.00
CA LEU A 4 8.87 4.10 -16.68
C LEU A 4 7.74 3.66 -15.73
N LEU A 5 8.08 3.46 -14.44
CA LEU A 5 7.13 3.10 -13.39
C LEU A 5 6.09 4.21 -13.13
N LEU A 6 6.48 5.49 -13.16
CA LEU A 6 5.54 6.60 -13.02
C LEU A 6 4.58 6.69 -14.21
N THR A 7 5.09 6.48 -15.43
CA THR A 7 4.26 6.46 -16.64
C THR A 7 3.26 5.31 -16.61
N ALA A 8 3.70 4.10 -16.24
CA ALA A 8 2.84 2.94 -16.10
C ALA A 8 1.71 3.16 -15.06
N ILE A 9 2.02 3.76 -13.91
CA ILE A 9 1.01 4.06 -12.88
C ILE A 9 0.01 5.11 -13.36
N ARG A 10 0.46 6.15 -14.07
CA ARG A 10 -0.43 7.16 -14.66
C ARG A 10 -1.36 6.57 -15.70
N LEU A 11 -0.85 5.71 -16.59
CA LEU A 11 -1.66 4.99 -17.57
C LEU A 11 -2.70 4.09 -16.87
N TYR A 12 -2.28 3.36 -15.85
CA TYR A 12 -3.20 2.56 -15.01
C TYR A 12 -4.32 3.42 -14.41
N TRP A 13 -4.00 4.62 -13.89
CA TRP A 13 -5.02 5.52 -13.33
C TRP A 13 -5.98 6.09 -14.37
N LEU A 14 -5.52 6.29 -15.61
CA LEU A 14 -6.33 6.75 -16.73
C LEU A 14 -7.28 5.64 -17.23
N ILE A 15 -6.81 4.40 -17.25
CA ILE A 15 -7.59 3.24 -17.74
C ILE A 15 -8.58 2.74 -16.69
N ILE A 16 -8.16 2.71 -15.41
CA ILE A 16 -8.97 2.14 -14.32
C ILE A 16 -9.34 3.25 -13.33
N PRO A 17 -10.61 3.70 -13.32
CA PRO A 17 -11.06 4.78 -12.45
C PRO A 17 -11.10 4.31 -10.99
N PRO A 18 -10.96 5.22 -10.00
CA PRO A 18 -10.83 4.88 -8.58
C PRO A 18 -11.91 3.92 -8.05
N GLU A 19 -13.14 4.07 -8.54
CA GLU A 19 -14.32 3.31 -8.10
C GLU A 19 -14.23 1.82 -8.49
N ARG A 20 -13.49 1.51 -9.56
CA ARG A 20 -13.28 0.15 -10.06
C ARG A 20 -12.00 -0.49 -9.50
N ARG A 21 -11.19 0.24 -8.75
CA ARG A 21 -9.94 -0.29 -8.17
C ARG A 21 -10.27 -1.17 -6.97
N ARG A 22 -9.47 -2.22 -6.77
CA ARG A 22 -9.59 -3.08 -5.59
C ARG A 22 -9.43 -2.23 -4.33
N LYS A 23 -10.27 -2.49 -3.32
CA LYS A 23 -10.19 -1.81 -2.02
C LYS A 23 -8.89 -2.24 -1.32
N CYS A 24 -7.96 -1.29 -1.16
CA CYS A 24 -6.69 -1.54 -0.48
C CYS A 24 -6.93 -1.87 1.00
N ILE A 25 -6.03 -2.64 1.60
CA ILE A 25 -5.99 -2.87 3.06
C ILE A 25 -5.20 -1.77 3.79
N PHE A 26 -4.47 -0.97 3.01
CA PHE A 26 -3.68 0.16 3.50
C PHE A 26 -4.37 1.49 3.22
N ARG A 27 -4.05 2.51 4.04
CA ARG A 27 -4.57 3.88 3.94
C ARG A 27 -4.30 4.54 2.60
N HIS A 28 -3.11 4.30 2.04
CA HIS A 28 -2.79 4.66 0.66
C HIS A 28 -2.84 3.42 -0.25
N SER A 29 -3.46 3.57 -1.42
CA SER A 29 -3.46 2.49 -2.41
C SER A 29 -2.02 2.11 -2.82
N CYS A 30 -1.79 0.84 -3.16
CA CYS A 30 -0.47 0.38 -3.62
C CYS A 30 0.09 1.25 -4.75
N SER A 31 -0.74 1.59 -5.73
CA SER A 31 -0.33 2.43 -6.87
C SER A 31 0.08 3.84 -6.43
N LYS A 32 -0.63 4.46 -5.47
CA LYS A 32 -0.29 5.79 -4.94
C LYS A 32 1.00 5.76 -4.15
N TYR A 33 1.14 4.79 -3.25
CA TYR A 33 2.36 4.61 -2.47
C TYR A 33 3.60 4.42 -3.36
N VAL A 34 3.51 3.51 -4.33
CA VAL A 34 4.62 3.28 -5.28
C VAL A 34 4.91 4.53 -6.10
N PHE A 35 3.88 5.26 -6.55
CA PHE A 35 4.06 6.51 -7.29
C PHE A 35 4.81 7.55 -6.45
N ASP A 36 4.41 7.76 -5.20
CA ASP A 36 5.01 8.75 -4.31
C ASP A 36 6.46 8.39 -4.01
N VAL A 37 6.75 7.15 -3.59
CA VAL A 37 8.12 6.67 -3.35
C VAL A 37 8.96 6.82 -4.62
N THR A 38 8.43 6.45 -5.78
CA THR A 38 9.16 6.59 -7.06
C THR A 38 9.45 8.05 -7.41
N LYS A 39 8.53 8.95 -7.09
CA LYS A 39 8.65 10.39 -7.37
C LYS A 39 9.66 11.06 -6.44
N HIS A 40 9.67 10.70 -5.15
CA HIS A 40 10.50 11.33 -4.13
C HIS A 40 11.88 10.67 -3.96
N GLU A 41 11.97 9.35 -4.07
CA GLU A 41 13.18 8.57 -3.80
C GLU A 41 13.76 7.89 -5.06
N GLY A 42 13.06 8.01 -6.20
CA GLY A 42 13.51 7.51 -7.50
C GLY A 42 13.14 6.06 -7.81
N PHE A 43 13.55 5.60 -9.00
CA PHE A 43 13.10 4.33 -9.58
C PHE A 43 13.44 3.09 -8.76
N ARG A 44 14.64 3.05 -8.16
CA ARG A 44 15.09 1.89 -7.36
C ARG A 44 14.24 1.71 -6.10
N ALA A 45 13.98 2.80 -5.38
CA ALA A 45 13.09 2.82 -4.23
C ALA A 45 11.66 2.44 -4.63
N GLY A 46 11.17 3.01 -5.74
CA GLY A 46 9.88 2.66 -6.33
C GLY A 46 9.70 1.17 -6.62
N ARG A 47 10.70 0.52 -7.23
CA ARG A 47 10.68 -0.93 -7.48
C ARG A 47 10.63 -1.73 -6.18
N LYS A 48 11.41 -1.33 -5.17
CA LYS A 48 11.41 -1.99 -3.84
C LYS A 48 10.05 -1.83 -3.16
N ALA A 49 9.45 -0.64 -3.24
CA ALA A 49 8.11 -0.35 -2.73
C ALA A 49 7.05 -1.22 -3.43
N LEU A 50 7.12 -1.38 -4.75
CA LEU A 50 6.21 -2.24 -5.50
C LEU A 50 6.30 -3.69 -5.05
N LEU A 51 7.52 -4.24 -4.98
CA LEU A 51 7.75 -5.62 -4.54
C LEU A 51 7.27 -5.85 -3.10
N SER A 52 7.50 -4.89 -2.21
CA SER A 52 6.98 -4.92 -0.84
C SER A 52 5.45 -4.99 -0.84
N ARG A 53 4.78 -4.07 -1.55
CA ARG A 53 3.32 -4.03 -1.65
C ARG A 53 2.73 -5.29 -2.30
N MET A 54 3.39 -5.90 -3.28
CA MET A 54 2.93 -7.17 -3.86
C MET A 54 2.96 -8.33 -2.87
N ARG A 55 3.87 -8.31 -1.89
CA ARG A 55 3.96 -9.32 -0.83
C ARG A 55 2.96 -9.04 0.29
N THR A 56 2.81 -7.78 0.68
CA THR A 56 2.04 -7.38 1.87
C THR A 56 0.58 -7.06 1.59
N CYS A 57 0.25 -6.44 0.44
CA CYS A 57 -1.13 -6.12 0.08
C CYS A 57 -1.83 -7.33 -0.53
N ASN A 58 -2.12 -8.31 0.30
CA ASN A 58 -2.92 -9.48 -0.05
C ASN A 58 -4.13 -9.58 0.89
N GLY A 59 -5.13 -10.40 0.53
CA GLY A 59 -6.36 -10.54 1.31
C GLY A 59 -6.21 -11.28 2.64
N HIS A 60 -5.02 -11.76 2.99
CA HIS A 60 -4.74 -12.49 4.22
C HIS A 60 -4.01 -11.57 5.20
N PHE A 61 -4.77 -11.01 6.12
CA PHE A 61 -4.28 -10.17 7.21
C PHE A 61 -5.19 -10.35 8.43
N ASP A 62 -4.62 -10.13 9.61
CA ASP A 62 -5.35 -10.11 10.88
C ASP A 62 -5.20 -8.74 11.52
N ILE A 63 -6.25 -8.21 12.12
CA ILE A 63 -6.21 -6.96 12.90
C ILE A 63 -6.40 -7.32 14.36
N ILE A 64 -5.44 -6.93 15.18
CA ILE A 64 -5.43 -7.16 16.63
C ILE A 64 -5.44 -5.80 17.31
N THR A 65 -6.27 -5.66 18.34
CA THR A 65 -6.29 -4.48 19.20
C THR A 65 -5.50 -4.79 20.46
N ASP A 66 -4.52 -3.96 20.80
CA ASP A 66 -3.81 -4.04 22.06
C ASP A 66 -4.76 -3.65 23.21
N TYR A 67 -4.93 -4.53 24.19
CA TYR A 67 -5.87 -4.32 25.30
C TYR A 67 -5.38 -3.27 26.31
N LYS A 68 -4.08 -2.96 26.33
CA LYS A 68 -3.48 -1.96 27.23
C LYS A 68 -3.49 -0.57 26.61
N SER A 69 -3.08 -0.44 25.34
CA SER A 69 -3.01 0.87 24.66
C SER A 69 -4.28 1.22 23.88
N GLY A 70 -5.09 0.22 23.49
CA GLY A 70 -6.22 0.40 22.58
C GLY A 70 -5.81 0.52 21.10
N GLU A 71 -4.51 0.50 20.79
CA GLU A 71 -4.01 0.67 19.43
C GLU A 71 -4.23 -0.59 18.59
N ARG A 72 -4.56 -0.39 17.32
CA ARG A 72 -4.75 -1.50 16.39
C ARG A 72 -3.49 -1.76 15.58
N MET A 73 -3.17 -3.04 15.43
CA MET A 73 -2.07 -3.52 14.61
C MET A 73 -2.60 -4.49 13.56
N MET A 74 -2.10 -4.38 12.34
CA MET A 74 -2.40 -5.32 11.27
C MET A 74 -1.19 -6.21 11.02
N TYR A 75 -1.42 -7.52 11.18
CA TYR A 75 -0.49 -8.58 10.89
C TYR A 75 -0.69 -9.04 9.45
N LEU A 76 0.36 -8.94 8.66
CA LEU A 76 0.36 -9.25 7.24
C LEU A 76 1.10 -10.56 7.01
N LYS A 77 0.80 -11.21 5.88
CA LYS A 77 1.55 -12.37 5.42
C LYS A 77 3.06 -12.10 5.42
N GLY A 78 3.83 -13.03 6.00
CA GLY A 78 5.28 -12.92 6.12
C GLY A 78 5.76 -12.26 7.41
N GLY A 79 4.87 -12.06 8.40
CA GLY A 79 5.23 -11.58 9.73
C GLY A 79 5.44 -10.06 9.80
N VAL A 80 5.02 -9.31 8.77
CA VAL A 80 5.09 -7.85 8.78
C VAL A 80 3.93 -7.32 9.61
N VAL A 81 4.24 -6.45 10.57
CA VAL A 81 3.23 -5.76 11.38
C VAL A 81 3.21 -4.30 10.99
N VAL A 82 2.02 -3.75 10.76
CA VAL A 82 1.83 -2.32 10.50
C VAL A 82 0.86 -1.74 11.54
N GLY A 83 1.12 -0.50 11.95
CA GLY A 83 0.28 0.21 12.91
C GLY A 83 -1.00 0.76 12.28
N GLU A 84 -1.90 1.22 13.14
CA GLU A 84 -3.22 1.74 12.79
C GLU A 84 -3.21 2.82 11.71
N ALA A 85 -2.23 3.73 11.75
CA ALA A 85 -2.11 4.82 10.76
C ALA A 85 -1.91 4.31 9.32
N GLU A 86 -1.39 3.10 9.15
CA GLU A 86 -1.21 2.50 7.82
C GLU A 86 -2.42 1.68 7.36
N ILE A 87 -3.34 1.33 8.27
CA ILE A 87 -4.53 0.54 7.99
C ILE A 87 -5.56 1.40 7.23
N ALA A 88 -6.21 0.80 6.24
CA ALA A 88 -7.31 1.46 5.54
C ALA A 88 -8.45 1.78 6.52
N GLU A 89 -8.97 3.00 6.48
CA GLU A 89 -10.03 3.49 7.38
C GLU A 89 -11.27 2.59 7.41
N ARG A 90 -11.62 1.97 6.28
CA ARG A 90 -12.74 0.99 6.19
C ARG A 90 -12.55 -0.31 6.98
N LEU A 91 -11.36 -0.55 7.52
CA LEU A 91 -10.97 -1.73 8.30
C LEU A 91 -10.73 -1.39 9.78
N LEU A 92 -10.85 -0.11 10.12
CA LEU A 92 -10.87 0.41 11.48
C LEU A 92 -12.35 0.59 11.90
#